data_AF-A0A7V9LL92-F1
#
_entry.id   AF-A0A7V9LL92-F1
#
_cell.length_a   1.000
_cell.length_b   1.000
_cell.length_c   1.000
_cell.angle_alpha   90.00
_cell.angle_beta   90.00
_cell.angle_gamma   90.00
#
_symmetry.space_group_name_H-M   'P 1'
#
loop_
_entity.id
_entity.type
_entity.pdbx_description
1 polymer ?
#
loop_
_entity_poly.entity_id
_entity_poly.type
_entity_poly.pdbx_seq_one_letter_code
_entity_poly.pdbx_strand_id
1 'polypeptide(L)' 'MRKALIAALAVSSMAGCSSIPTMQATDDSVDRQYMAAVEQAAKRYGTYVVWVNLPQKRATSEQ' A
#
# COMPACT_ATOMS: atom_id res chain seq x y z
N MET A 1 -10.18 51.92 -24.54
CA MET A 1 -9.12 51.60 -23.55
C MET A 1 -9.58 52.00 -22.16
N ARG A 2 -9.24 51.16 -21.17
CA ARG A 2 -9.29 51.37 -19.70
C ARG A 2 -10.44 50.70 -18.93
N LYS A 3 -10.06 49.57 -18.32
CA LYS A 3 -10.15 49.23 -16.89
C LYS A 3 -11.51 48.79 -16.31
N ALA A 4 -11.61 47.48 -16.09
CA ALA A 4 -12.10 46.81 -14.87
C ALA A 4 -11.66 45.33 -15.04
N LEU A 5 -10.63 44.77 -14.40
CA LEU A 5 -10.30 44.67 -12.97
C LEU A 5 -11.46 44.12 -12.15
N ILE A 6 -11.15 43.11 -11.32
CA ILE A 6 -11.95 42.43 -10.28
C ILE A 6 -12.46 41.04 -10.77
N ALA A 7 -11.73 39.94 -10.51
CA ALA A 7 -11.62 39.23 -9.24
C ALA A 7 -12.96 38.64 -8.75
N ALA A 8 -13.18 37.36 -9.05
CA ALA A 8 -14.05 36.47 -8.29
C ALA A 8 -13.30 35.12 -8.27
N LEU A 9 -12.45 34.84 -7.27
CA LEU A 9 -12.82 34.35 -5.94
C LEU A 9 -13.89 33.25 -6.00
N ALA A 10 -13.58 32.17 -5.28
CA ALA A 10 -14.46 31.07 -4.91
C ALA A 10 -14.67 29.97 -5.96
N VAL A 11 -13.64 29.16 -6.18
CA VAL A 11 -13.87 27.71 -6.39
C VAL A 11 -13.27 26.98 -5.20
N SER A 12 -14.13 26.86 -4.19
CA SER A 12 -14.40 25.59 -3.54
C SER A 12 -13.19 24.91 -2.91
N SER A 13 -12.95 25.28 -1.65
CA SER A 13 -12.72 24.36 -0.54
C SER A 13 -12.91 22.88 -0.92
N MET A 14 -11.87 22.24 -1.45
CA MET A 14 -11.88 20.80 -1.61
C MET A 14 -11.83 20.22 -0.20
N ALA A 15 -12.98 19.68 0.18
CA ALA A 15 -13.28 18.99 1.40
C ALA A 15 -12.10 18.13 1.86
N GLY A 16 -11.83 18.21 3.17
CA GLY A 16 -10.81 17.43 3.82
C GLY A 16 -11.01 15.94 3.60
N CYS A 17 -10.05 15.32 2.94
CA CYS A 17 -9.77 13.92 3.13
C CYS A 17 -8.88 13.80 4.38
N SER A 18 -9.50 13.83 5.56
CA SER A 18 -8.86 13.25 6.74
C SER A 18 -8.84 11.74 6.52
N SER A 19 -7.78 11.25 5.88
CA SER A 19 -7.49 9.82 5.84
C SER A 19 -7.23 9.39 7.27
N ILE A 20 -8.23 8.80 7.91
CA ILE A 20 -8.01 8.05 9.15
C ILE A 20 -6.99 6.97 8.80
N PRO A 21 -5.77 6.98 9.37
CA PRO A 21 -4.89 5.85 9.23
C PRO A 21 -5.57 4.71 9.99
N THR A 22 -6.26 3.84 9.26
CA THR A 22 -6.56 2.51 9.79
C THR A 22 -5.20 1.91 10.06
N MET A 23 -4.79 1.89 11.33
CA MET A 23 -3.69 1.04 11.79
C MET A 23 -4.15 -0.40 11.56
N GLN A 24 -4.05 -0.85 10.31
CA GLN A 24 -4.01 -2.26 9.98
C GLN A 24 -2.78 -2.75 10.73
N ALA A 25 -3.00 -3.54 11.78
CA ALA A 25 -1.95 -4.30 12.41
C ALA A 25 -1.36 -5.20 11.32
N THR A 26 -0.35 -4.66 10.64
CA THR A 26 0.38 -5.40 9.62
C THR A 26 1.26 -6.30 10.44
N ASP A 27 0.89 -7.58 10.49
CA ASP A 27 1.76 -8.58 11.07
C ASP A 27 3.07 -8.58 10.27
N ASP A 28 4.07 -7.89 10.83
CA ASP A 28 5.38 -7.68 10.22
C ASP A 28 6.27 -8.91 10.38
N SER A 29 5.79 -9.95 11.08
CA SER A 29 6.50 -11.22 11.19
C SER A 29 6.43 -12.03 9.89
N VAL A 30 5.40 -11.82 9.06
CA VAL A 30 5.20 -12.55 7.80
C VAL A 30 6.20 -12.11 6.72
N ASP A 31 6.87 -13.07 6.10
CA ASP A 31 7.80 -12.85 4.99
C ASP A 31 7.06 -12.69 3.65
N ARG A 32 6.50 -11.49 3.45
CA ARG A 32 5.76 -11.13 2.23
C ARG A 32 6.64 -11.10 0.98
N GLN A 33 7.93 -10.80 1.14
CA GLN A 33 8.86 -10.75 0.01
C GLN A 33 9.08 -12.16 -0.56
N TYR A 34 9.29 -13.13 0.33
CA TYR A 34 9.38 -14.53 -0.05
C TYR A 34 8.07 -15.03 -0.70
N MET A 35 6.91 -14.72 -0.11
CA MET A 35 5.62 -15.08 -0.69
C MET A 35 5.46 -14.54 -2.12
N ALA A 36 5.76 -13.26 -2.33
CA ALA A 36 5.68 -12.62 -3.65
C ALA A 36 6.60 -13.28 -4.68
N ALA A 37 7.81 -13.67 -4.27
CA ALA A 37 8.74 -14.37 -5.16
C ALA A 37 8.22 -15.76 -5.58
N VAL A 38 7.65 -16.53 -4.63
CA VAL A 38 7.04 -17.84 -4.90
C VAL A 38 5.83 -17.69 -5.82
N GLU A 39 4.95 -16.73 -5.55
CA GLU A 39 3.75 -16.48 -6.36
C GLU A 39 4.11 -16.00 -7.78
N GLN A 40 5.13 -15.15 -7.91
CA GLN A 40 5.62 -14.74 -9.22
C GLN A 40 6.18 -15.91 -10.02
N ALA A 41 6.90 -16.83 -9.37
CA ALA A 41 7.40 -18.04 -10.01
C ALA A 41 6.24 -18.96 -10.42
N ALA A 42 5.28 -19.20 -9.53
CA ALA A 42 4.13 -20.05 -9.78
C ALA A 42 3.29 -19.57 -10.98
N LYS A 43 3.10 -18.24 -11.09
CA LYS A 43 2.39 -17.61 -12.22
C LYS A 43 3.03 -17.92 -13.57
N ARG A 44 4.37 -18.01 -13.64
CA ARG A 44 5.09 -18.34 -14.90
C ARG A 44 4.75 -19.75 -15.41
N TYR A 45 4.37 -20.65 -14.51
CA TYR A 45 4.03 -22.03 -14.83
C TYR A 45 2.52 -22.31 -14.75
N GLY A 46 1.68 -21.27 -14.63
CA GLY A 46 0.22 -21.45 -14.51
C GLY A 46 -0.21 -22.19 -13.25
N THR A 47 0.61 -22.20 -12.20
CA THR A 47 0.32 -22.88 -10.93
C THR A 47 -0.26 -21.90 -9.92
N TYR A 48 -1.22 -22.35 -9.12
CA TYR A 48 -1.79 -21.57 -8.02
C TYR A 48 -1.17 -22.00 -6.69
N VAL A 49 -0.82 -21.04 -5.84
CA VAL A 49 -0.22 -21.27 -4.51
C VAL A 49 -1.24 -20.92 -3.45
N VAL A 50 -1.48 -21.86 -2.53
CA VAL A 50 -2.32 -21.66 -1.35
C VAL A 50 -1.43 -21.79 -0.12
N TRP A 51 -1.38 -20.72 0.68
CA TRP A 51 -0.63 -20.69 1.92
C TRP A 51 -1.49 -21.21 3.07
N VAL A 52 -1.19 -22.43 3.53
CA VAL A 52 -1.83 -23.01 4.73
C VAL A 52 -1.14 -22.52 6.02
N ASN A 53 0.16 -22.25 5.95
CA ASN A 53 0.93 -21.59 6.99
C ASN A 53 1.76 -20.48 6.36
N LEU A 54 1.72 -19.27 6.95
CA LEU A 54 2.41 -18.12 6.39
C LEU A 54 3.90 -18.22 6.71
N PRO A 55 4.80 -18.06 5.72
CA PRO A 55 6.23 -18.02 5.97
C PRO A 55 6.54 -16.82 6.87
N GLN A 56 7.39 -17.04 7.85
CA GLN A 56 7.81 -16.04 8.82
C GLN A 56 9.23 -15.58 8.48
N LYS A 57 9.53 -14.30 8.74
CA LYS A 57 10.89 -13.77 8.67
C LYS A 57 11.75 -14.60 9.63
N ARG A 58 12.92 -15.06 9.17
CA ARG A 58 13.85 -15.76 10.07
C ARG A 58 14.30 -14.75 11.13
N ALA A 59 14.18 -15.12 12.40
CA ALA A 59 14.91 -14.43 13.44
C ALA A 59 16.39 -14.57 13.10
N THR A 60 17.07 -13.47 12.82
CA THR A 60 18.53 -13.43 12.85
C THR A 60 18.93 -13.75 14.29
N SER A 61 19.20 -15.02 14.56
CA SER A 61 19.96 -15.39 15.74
C SER A 61 21.38 -14.90 15.48
N GLU A 62 21.65 -13.65 15.86
CA GLU A 62 23.01 -13.17 16.08
C GLU A 62 23.58 -14.04 17.22
N GLN A 63 24.34 -15.07 16.82
CA GLN A 63 25.23 -15.82 17.71
C GLN A 63 26.61 -15.22 17.65
#